data_AF-A0A4R4P221-F1
#
_entry.id   AF-A0A4R4P221-F1
#
_cell.length_a   1.000
_cell.length_b   1.000
_cell.length_c   1.000
_cell.angle_alpha   90.00
_cell.angle_beta   90.00
_cell.angle_gamma   90.00
#
_symmetry.space_group_name_H-M   'P 1'
#
loop_
_entity.id
_entity.type
_entity.pdbx_description
1 polymer ?
#
loop_
_entity_poly.entity_id
_entity_poly.type
_entity_poly.pdbx_seq_one_letter_code
_entity_poly.pdbx_strand_id
1 'polypeptide(L)'
;MVLSKHEVSYFGDELLVQHEERHSWQYFWLLGLPMLPLYVVGVVVSWLLTGDPASRNPFERMASLKDGGYVERPVQPIGRTVAQAVSALRSRPKGPSGQ
;
A
#
# COMPACT_ATOMS: atom_id res chain seq x y z
N MET A 1 -15.77 -11.74 22.08
CA MET A 1 -14.93 -11.32 20.94
C MET A 1 -15.85 -11.28 19.73
N VAL A 2 -16.32 -10.10 19.35
CA VAL A 2 -17.20 -9.93 18.18
C VAL A 2 -16.29 -9.81 16.96
N LEU A 3 -16.16 -10.88 16.18
CA LEU A 3 -15.54 -10.78 14.85
C LEU A 3 -16.47 -9.92 14.00
N SER A 4 -15.98 -8.77 13.58
CA SER A 4 -16.66 -7.96 12.57
C SER A 4 -16.73 -8.76 11.27
N LYS A 5 -17.77 -8.54 10.46
CA LYS A 5 -18.01 -9.27 9.19
C LYS A 5 -16.78 -9.25 8.25
N HIS A 6 -15.94 -8.22 8.36
CA HIS A 6 -14.69 -8.05 7.63
C HIS A 6 -13.61 -9.09 7.98
N GLU A 7 -13.54 -9.54 9.23
CA GLU A 7 -12.53 -10.51 9.64
C GLU A 7 -12.86 -11.91 9.09
N VAL A 8 -14.14 -12.26 9.02
CA VAL A 8 -14.59 -13.53 8.43
C VAL A 8 -14.28 -13.58 6.93
N SER A 9 -14.46 -12.47 6.21
CA SER A 9 -14.06 -12.39 4.79
C SER A 9 -12.54 -12.43 4.60
N TYR A 10 -11.78 -11.87 5.55
CA TYR A 10 -10.32 -11.84 5.50
C TYR A 10 -9.72 -13.24 5.67
N PHE A 11 -10.19 -14.01 6.66
CA PHE A 11 -9.77 -15.42 6.84
C PHE A 11 -10.36 -16.38 5.80
N GLY A 12 -11.39 -15.96 5.07
CA GLY A 12 -11.98 -16.74 3.99
C GLY A 12 -11.15 -16.73 2.71
N ASP A 13 -10.23 -15.78 2.56
CA ASP A 13 -9.33 -15.67 1.41
C ASP A 13 -7.95 -16.22 1.76
N GLU A 14 -7.70 -17.47 1.37
CA GLU A 14 -6.45 -18.18 1.66
C GLU A 14 -5.22 -17.48 1.08
N LEU A 15 -5.35 -16.82 -0.07
CA LEU A 15 -4.24 -16.09 -0.69
C LEU A 15 -3.90 -14.83 0.10
N LEU A 16 -4.92 -14.09 0.55
CA LEU A 16 -4.73 -12.93 1.39
C LEU A 16 -4.09 -13.30 2.74
N VAL A 17 -4.48 -14.42 3.34
CA VAL A 17 -3.85 -14.90 4.58
C VAL A 17 -2.37 -15.22 4.37
N GLN A 18 -1.99 -15.86 3.25
CA GLN A 18 -0.58 -16.14 2.94
C GLN A 18 0.23 -14.85 2.68
N HIS A 19 -0.39 -13.84 2.07
CA HIS A 19 0.23 -12.52 1.89
C HIS A 19 0.60 -11.90 3.24
N GLU A 20 -0.30 -11.97 4.21
CA GLU A 20 -0.15 -11.37 5.53
C GLU A 20 0.81 -12.18 6.43
N GLU A 21 0.87 -13.50 6.24
CA GLU A 21 1.90 -14.36 6.84
C GLU A 21 3.30 -13.94 6.37
N ARG A 22 3.48 -13.63 5.08
CA ARG A 22 4.78 -13.18 4.56
C ARG A 22 5.21 -11.83 5.17
N HIS A 23 4.26 -10.91 5.42
CA HIS A 23 4.55 -9.69 6.18
C HIS A 23 4.94 -9.99 7.63
N SER A 24 4.33 -10.99 8.26
CA SER A 24 4.70 -11.43 9.61
C SER A 24 6.15 -11.96 9.66
N TRP A 25 6.55 -12.73 8.65
CA TRP A 25 7.95 -13.18 8.50
C TRP A 25 8.91 -12.01 8.25
N GLN A 26 8.54 -11.03 7.43
CA GLN A 26 9.33 -9.81 7.22
C GLN A 26 9.54 -9.06 8.53
N TYR A 27 8.48 -8.90 9.31
CA TYR A 27 8.53 -8.25 10.61
C TYR A 27 9.48 -8.98 11.57
N PHE A 28 9.41 -10.31 11.60
CA PHE A 28 10.31 -11.14 12.41
C PHE A 28 11.78 -10.97 12.00
N TRP A 29 12.10 -11.05 10.71
CA TRP A 29 13.47 -10.94 10.21
C TRP A 29 14.09 -9.55 10.41
N LEU A 30 13.28 -8.50 10.36
CA LEU A 30 13.71 -7.12 10.57
C LEU A 30 13.74 -6.71 12.05
N LEU A 31 13.59 -7.65 12.98
CA LEU A 31 13.52 -7.37 14.43
C LEU A 31 12.39 -6.38 14.77
N GLY A 32 11.31 -6.43 14.01
CA GLY A 32 10.09 -5.65 14.18
C GLY A 32 10.17 -4.22 13.67
N LEU A 33 10.62 -3.29 14.52
CA LEU A 33 10.50 -1.85 14.28
C LEU A 33 11.19 -1.32 13.01
N PRO A 34 12.40 -1.81 12.63
CA PRO A 34 13.06 -1.38 11.39
C PRO A 34 12.25 -1.63 10.11
N MET A 35 11.32 -2.58 10.12
CA MET A 35 10.46 -2.85 8.97
C MET A 35 9.59 -1.64 8.62
N LEU A 36 9.02 -0.95 9.63
CA LEU A 36 8.08 0.14 9.41
C LEU A 36 8.68 1.33 8.62
N PRO A 37 9.83 1.92 9.00
CA PRO A 37 10.42 3.01 8.24
C PRO A 37 10.84 2.56 6.84
N LEU A 38 11.38 1.33 6.69
CA LEU A 38 11.76 0.81 5.37
C LEU A 38 10.55 0.58 4.48
N TYR A 39 9.45 0.09 5.04
CA TYR A 39 8.19 -0.09 4.33
C TYR A 39 7.64 1.26 3.85
N VAL A 40 7.65 2.28 4.71
CA VAL A 40 7.22 3.65 4.34
C VAL A 40 8.09 4.21 3.22
N VAL A 41 9.41 4.01 3.27
CA VAL A 41 10.31 4.42 2.18
C VAL A 41 9.94 3.67 0.88
N GLY A 42 9.68 2.36 0.96
CA GLY A 42 9.22 1.55 -0.16
C GLY A 42 7.92 2.08 -0.78
N VAL A 43 6.95 2.43 0.05
CA VAL A 43 5.68 3.05 -0.34
C VAL A 43 5.91 4.37 -1.08
N VAL A 44 6.72 5.27 -0.51
CA VAL A 44 6.99 6.59 -1.11
C VAL A 44 7.71 6.46 -2.44
N VAL A 45 8.75 5.62 -2.51
CA VAL A 45 9.51 5.38 -3.74
C VAL A 45 8.61 4.74 -4.80
N SER A 46 7.81 3.74 -4.42
CA SER A 46 6.88 3.08 -5.34
C SER A 46 5.85 4.06 -5.90
N TRP A 47 5.27 4.88 -5.02
CA TRP A 47 4.30 5.87 -5.41
C TRP A 47 4.92 6.92 -6.35
N LEU A 48 6.11 7.43 -6.06
CA LEU A 48 6.79 8.38 -6.94
C LEU A 48 7.04 7.81 -8.34
N LEU A 49 7.45 6.53 -8.42
CA LEU A 49 7.79 5.86 -9.67
C LEU A 49 6.59 5.35 -10.46
N THR A 50 5.50 4.93 -9.82
CA THR A 50 4.39 4.23 -10.50
C THR A 50 3.02 4.87 -10.26
N GLY A 51 2.92 5.83 -9.34
CA GLY A 51 1.65 6.36 -8.83
C GLY A 51 0.92 5.38 -7.91
N ASP A 52 1.50 4.23 -7.59
CA ASP A 52 0.93 3.18 -6.76
C ASP A 52 1.92 2.79 -5.64
N PRO A 53 1.49 2.72 -4.37
CA PRO A 53 2.38 2.45 -3.24
C PRO A 53 2.89 1.00 -3.21
N ALA A 54 2.22 0.05 -3.86
CA ALA A 54 2.56 -1.38 -3.75
C ALA A 54 3.45 -1.87 -4.90
N SER A 55 3.24 -1.40 -6.13
CA SER A 55 3.85 -1.93 -7.36
C SER A 55 5.37 -2.10 -7.35
N ARG A 56 6.11 -1.20 -6.69
CA ARG A 56 7.57 -1.22 -6.55
C ARG A 56 8.04 -1.27 -5.10
N ASN A 57 7.14 -1.49 -4.16
CA ASN A 57 7.53 -1.71 -2.77
C ASN A 57 8.11 -3.14 -2.63
N PRO A 58 9.40 -3.29 -2.23
CA PRO A 58 10.01 -4.62 -2.10
C PRO A 58 9.27 -5.53 -1.12
N PHE A 59 8.68 -4.97 -0.06
CA PHE A 59 7.93 -5.71 0.95
C PHE A 59 6.66 -6.34 0.36
N GLU A 60 5.91 -5.56 -0.41
CA GLU A 60 4.68 -5.98 -1.10
C GLU A 60 4.97 -7.00 -2.20
N ARG A 61 6.05 -6.80 -2.96
CA ARG A 61 6.48 -7.75 -3.99
C ARG A 61 6.91 -9.08 -3.39
N MET A 62 7.64 -9.04 -2.29
CA MET A 62 8.07 -10.24 -1.58
C MET A 62 6.90 -10.93 -0.86
N ALA A 63 5.83 -10.20 -0.55
CA ALA A 63 4.57 -10.75 -0.04
C ALA A 63 3.61 -11.21 -1.15
N SER A 64 4.03 -11.20 -2.43
CA SER A 64 3.20 -11.46 -3.62
C SER A 64 2.04 -10.47 -3.76
N LEU A 65 2.19 -9.55 -4.72
CA LEU A 65 1.16 -8.55 -5.04
C LEU A 65 -0.18 -9.18 -5.39
N LYS A 66 -0.17 -10.29 -6.14
CA LYS A 66 -1.40 -10.97 -6.60
C LYS A 66 -2.21 -11.51 -5.43
N ASP A 67 -1.53 -12.03 -4.43
CA ASP A 67 -2.15 -12.67 -3.27
C ASP A 67 -2.76 -11.61 -2.33
N GLY A 68 -2.18 -10.41 -2.31
CA GLY A 68 -2.77 -9.21 -1.68
C GLY A 68 -3.81 -8.48 -2.54
N GLY A 69 -4.13 -8.99 -3.75
CA GLY A 69 -5.09 -8.36 -4.66
C GLY A 69 -4.58 -7.12 -5.41
N TYR A 70 -3.27 -6.85 -5.37
CA TYR A 70 -2.63 -5.73 -6.05
C TYR A 70 -2.30 -6.07 -7.52
N VAL A 71 -2.46 -5.06 -8.38
CA VAL A 71 -2.06 -5.11 -9.79
C VAL A 71 -0.80 -4.24 -9.96
N GLU A 72 0.26 -4.83 -10.49
CA GLU A 72 1.51 -4.11 -10.75
C GLU A 72 1.31 -3.03 -11.82
N ARG A 73 1.69 -1.79 -11.50
CA ARG A 73 1.64 -0.65 -12.40
C ARG A 73 3.00 -0.37 -13.05
N PRO A 74 3.03 0.04 -14.33
CA PRO A 74 4.26 0.41 -14.99
C PRO A 74 4.87 1.68 -14.37
N VAL A 75 6.19 1.84 -14.54
CA VAL A 75 6.90 3.06 -14.14
C VAL A 75 6.45 4.21 -15.03
N GLN A 76 6.11 5.32 -14.41
CA GLN A 76 5.74 6.57 -15.05
C GLN A 76 6.74 7.68 -14.68
N PRO A 77 6.85 8.74 -15.50
CA PRO A 77 7.73 9.86 -15.18
C PRO A 77 7.34 10.50 -13.85
N ILE A 78 8.29 10.64 -12.93
CA ILE A 78 8.07 11.21 -11.58
C ILE A 78 7.36 12.56 -11.65
N GLY A 79 7.72 13.40 -12.64
CA GLY A 79 7.08 14.70 -12.85
C GLY A 79 5.57 14.61 -13.12
N ARG A 80 5.09 13.52 -13.74
CA ARG A 80 3.67 13.27 -13.97
C ARG A 80 2.94 12.92 -12.68
N THR A 81 3.53 12.05 -11.85
CA THR A 81 2.99 11.68 -10.53
C THR A 81 2.87 12.91 -9.64
N VAL A 82 3.94 13.72 -9.56
CA VAL A 82 3.97 14.93 -8.73
C VAL A 82 2.96 15.97 -9.26
N ALA A 83 2.89 16.19 -10.57
CA ALA A 83 1.93 17.10 -11.16
C ALA A 83 0.47 16.66 -10.92
N GLN A 84 0.17 15.36 -11.01
CA GLN A 84 -1.16 14.81 -10.70
C GLN A 84 -1.51 14.99 -9.23
N ALA A 85 -0.57 14.74 -8.31
CA ALA A 85 -0.78 14.93 -6.88
C ALA A 85 -1.03 16.41 -6.54
N VAL A 86 -0.24 17.31 -7.10
CA VAL A 86 -0.39 18.77 -6.93
C VAL A 86 -1.72 19.26 -7.54
N SER A 87 -2.09 18.76 -8.72
CA SER A 87 -3.38 19.08 -9.32
C SER A 87 -4.54 18.57 -8.47
N ALA A 88 -4.49 17.34 -7.97
CA ALA A 88 -5.53 16.78 -7.10
C ALA A 88 -5.71 17.57 -5.80
N LEU A 89 -4.61 18.03 -5.20
CA LEU A 89 -4.63 18.93 -4.04
C LEU A 89 -5.27 20.30 -4.39
N ARG A 90 -4.96 20.86 -5.55
CA ARG A 90 -5.55 22.12 -6.03
C ARG A 90 -7.02 22.00 -6.42
N SER A 91 -7.43 20.84 -6.94
CA SER A 91 -8.79 20.56 -7.38
C SER A 91 -9.71 20.18 -6.22
N ARG A 92 -9.20 19.92 -5.02
CA ARG A 92 -10.01 19.61 -3.83
C ARG A 92 -10.78 20.88 -3.45
N PRO A 93 -12.11 20.95 -3.68
CA PRO A 93 -12.88 22.15 -3.37
C PRO A 93 -12.93 22.31 -1.85
N LYS A 94 -12.82 23.54 -1.38
CA LYS A 94 -13.08 23.92 0.01
C LYS A 94 -14.58 23.69 0.29
N GLY A 95 -14.95 22.52 0.83
CA GLY A 95 -16.32 22.24 1.29
C GLY A 95 -16.63 22.93 2.63
N PRO A 96 -17.91 23.15 2.94
CA PRO A 96 -18.65 24.37 2.70
C PRO A 96 -18.53 25.38 3.85
N SER A 97 -18.58 26.67 3.50
CA SER A 97 -18.92 27.74 4.44
C SER A 97 -20.30 27.45 5.04
N GLY A 98 -20.40 27.53 6.37
CA GLY A 98 -21.61 27.17 7.10
C GLY A 98 -22.86 27.94 6.67
N GLN A 99 -24.00 27.32 6.92
CA GLN A 99 -25.25 27.93 7.34
C GLN A 99 -25.89 27.01 8.37
#